data_AF-A0A953AAE3-F1
#
_entry.id   AF-A0A953AAE3-F1
#
_cell.length_a   1.000
_cell.length_b   1.000
_cell.length_c   1.000
_cell.angle_alpha   90.00
_cell.angle_beta   90.00
_cell.angle_gamma   90.00
#
_symmetry.space_group_name_H-M   'P 1'
#
loop_
_entity.id
_entity.type
_entity.pdbx_description
1 polymer ?
#
loop_
_entity_poly.entity_id
_entity_poly.type
_entity_poly.pdbx_seq_one_letter_code
_entity_poly.pdbx_strand_id
1 'polypeptide(L)'
;MAKSSRSPSKNLYTASEAIKRLRMPPSTFHYYVKTGKIKKITPPGRKEGYYEKAYIDALARANELFLIAYAEEPATFSVATPEDVPGIYEVSASLWGELKATPVAKRLEWYKQNPEIDYVVKKEGIVIGYLTIMPLKREVIEQLMQGRLRGWDIRKEDILPFIPGQELECYTGIAVRAGVYRPEKYGMRLLAGIIRHLEEMGERGILLKRFYAVSDTPEGIRLSKGLGFEEYPPAPGSTFQQYILDVERATTPFLTPYKRGLQRYQRRTMTSQPGDPSLDE
;
A
#
# COMPACT_ATOMS: atom_id res chain seq x y z
N MET A 1 27.93 17.28 -23.46
CA MET A 1 27.19 16.07 -23.02
C MET A 1 27.93 15.44 -21.85
N ALA A 2 27.37 15.48 -20.64
CA ALA A 2 28.04 14.92 -19.46
C ALA A 2 27.91 13.38 -19.46
N LYS A 3 29.05 12.67 -19.46
CA LYS A 3 29.09 11.22 -19.26
C LYS A 3 28.54 10.91 -17.86
N SER A 4 27.34 10.34 -17.77
CA SER A 4 26.83 9.77 -16.52
C SER A 4 27.76 8.62 -16.12
N SER A 5 28.63 8.83 -15.14
CA SER A 5 29.41 7.73 -14.56
C SER A 5 28.44 6.78 -13.87
N ARG A 6 28.29 5.57 -14.41
CA ARG A 6 27.53 4.52 -13.74
C ARG A 6 28.32 4.05 -12.52
N SER A 7 27.61 3.73 -11.43
CA SER A 7 28.23 3.18 -10.24
C SER A 7 29.07 1.94 -10.58
N PRO A 8 30.30 1.80 -10.05
CA PRO A 8 31.22 0.71 -10.36
C PRO A 8 30.77 -0.64 -9.79
N SER A 9 29.81 -0.66 -8.86
CA SER A 9 29.23 -1.89 -8.34
C SER A 9 27.78 -1.69 -7.88
N LYS A 10 27.01 -2.78 -7.78
CA LYS A 10 25.60 -2.74 -7.34
C LYS A 10 25.39 -2.21 -5.91
N ASN A 11 26.45 -2.15 -5.10
CA ASN A 11 26.39 -1.81 -3.67
C ASN A 11 26.88 -0.39 -3.35
N LEU A 12 27.19 0.39 -4.39
CA LEU A 12 27.69 1.75 -4.25
C LEU A 12 26.77 2.72 -4.94
N TYR A 13 26.63 3.91 -4.37
CA TYR A 13 26.08 5.08 -5.03
C TYR A 13 27.19 6.01 -5.50
N THR A 14 26.95 6.67 -6.62
CA THR A 14 27.61 7.92 -7.01
C THR A 14 27.15 9.08 -6.12
N ALA A 15 27.83 10.23 -6.19
CA ALA A 15 27.42 11.42 -5.45
C ALA A 15 26.00 11.87 -5.83
N SER A 16 25.68 11.89 -7.12
CA SER A 16 24.36 12.29 -7.61
C SER A 16 23.25 11.37 -7.11
N GLU A 17 23.49 10.05 -7.08
CA GLU A 17 22.54 9.09 -6.55
C GLU A 17 22.35 9.26 -5.04
N ALA A 18 23.43 9.46 -4.27
CA ALA A 18 23.37 9.67 -2.83
C ALA A 18 22.66 10.98 -2.47
N ILE A 19 22.96 12.09 -3.17
CA ILE A 19 22.29 13.38 -3.01
C ILE A 19 20.78 13.23 -3.25
N LYS A 20 20.41 12.58 -4.36
CA LYS A 20 19.01 12.33 -4.70
C LYS A 20 18.34 11.48 -3.63
N ARG A 21 19.00 10.42 -3.15
CA ARG A 21 18.45 9.51 -2.14
C ARG A 21 18.22 10.19 -0.79
N LEU A 22 19.12 11.07 -0.37
CA LEU A 22 19.05 11.82 0.87
C LEU A 22 18.13 13.06 0.80
N ARG A 23 17.64 13.41 -0.41
CA ARG A 23 16.83 14.61 -0.69
C ARG A 23 17.45 15.89 -0.12
N MET A 24 18.78 16.00 -0.18
CA MET A 24 19.51 17.12 0.41
C MET A 24 20.18 17.99 -0.67
N PRO A 25 20.38 19.30 -0.43
CA PRO A 25 21.10 20.15 -1.37
C PRO A 25 22.53 19.64 -1.64
N PRO A 26 23.03 19.69 -2.89
CA PRO A 26 24.38 19.24 -3.22
C PRO A 26 25.48 19.91 -2.37
N SER A 27 25.33 21.20 -2.05
CA SER A 27 26.25 21.95 -1.20
C SER A 27 26.35 21.35 0.21
N THR A 28 25.21 21.07 0.83
CA THR A 28 25.12 20.45 2.15
C THR A 28 25.71 19.03 2.14
N PHE A 29 25.43 18.25 1.09
CA PHE A 29 26.01 16.92 0.93
C PHE A 29 27.54 16.96 0.88
N HIS A 30 28.11 17.80 0.01
CA HIS A 30 29.56 17.92 -0.12
C HIS A 30 30.22 18.48 1.14
N TYR A 31 29.56 19.39 1.86
CA TYR A 31 29.99 19.85 3.17
C TYR A 31 30.07 18.67 4.16
N TYR A 32 29.03 17.84 4.26
CA TYR A 32 29.03 16.68 5.16
C TYR A 32 30.06 15.61 4.78
N VAL A 33 30.34 15.43 3.50
CA VAL A 33 31.45 14.59 3.05
C VAL A 33 32.80 15.18 3.49
N LYS A 34 33.01 16.49 3.31
CA LYS A 34 34.23 17.18 3.71
C LYS A 34 34.46 17.13 5.23
N THR A 35 33.41 17.26 6.02
CA THR A 35 33.49 17.18 7.50
C THR A 35 33.45 15.75 8.04
N GLY A 36 33.48 14.72 7.19
CA GLY A 36 33.48 13.31 7.60
C GLY A 36 32.15 12.80 8.17
N LYS A 37 31.06 13.57 8.06
CA LYS A 37 29.72 13.15 8.49
C LYS A 37 29.08 12.14 7.55
N ILE A 38 29.45 12.19 6.26
CA ILE A 38 29.08 11.17 5.26
C ILE A 38 30.37 10.48 4.79
N LYS A 39 30.46 9.16 4.99
CA LYS A 39 31.63 8.37 4.61
C LYS A 39 31.74 8.23 3.09
N LYS A 40 32.86 8.68 2.52
CA LYS A 40 33.22 8.53 1.09
C LYS A 40 34.27 7.45 0.91
N ILE A 41 34.04 6.53 -0.02
CA ILE A 41 34.99 5.49 -0.44
C ILE A 41 35.64 5.94 -1.74
N THR A 42 36.97 6.08 -1.75
CA THR A 42 37.71 6.44 -2.97
C THR A 42 38.59 5.25 -3.35
N PRO A 43 38.29 4.55 -4.47
CA PRO A 43 39.11 3.43 -4.92
C PRO A 43 40.55 3.87 -5.23
N PRO A 44 41.56 3.01 -5.02
CA PRO A 44 42.94 3.32 -5.37
C PRO A 44 43.07 3.77 -6.83
N GLY A 45 43.78 4.88 -7.05
CA GLY A 45 44.03 5.42 -8.39
C GLY A 45 42.85 6.18 -9.03
N ARG A 46 41.71 6.35 -8.33
CA ARG A 46 40.58 7.15 -8.83
C ARG A 46 40.40 8.46 -8.04
N LYS A 47 39.95 9.50 -8.75
CA LYS A 47 39.56 10.80 -8.15
C LYS A 47 38.10 10.82 -7.71
N GLU A 48 37.25 10.05 -8.38
CA GLU A 48 35.84 9.89 -8.02
C GLU A 48 35.70 9.00 -6.79
N GLY A 49 34.81 9.38 -5.88
CA GLY A 49 34.45 8.51 -4.77
C GLY A 49 32.97 8.16 -4.78
N TYR A 50 32.69 7.09 -4.06
CA TYR A 50 31.42 6.40 -4.01
C TYR A 50 30.96 6.27 -2.56
N TYR A 51 29.69 5.93 -2.39
CA TYR A 51 29.04 5.88 -1.08
C TYR A 51 28.39 4.52 -0.91
N GLU A 52 28.58 3.89 0.24
CA GLU A 52 27.97 2.60 0.52
C GLU A 52 26.44 2.72 0.51
N LYS A 53 25.78 1.94 -0.34
CA LYS A 53 24.33 2.03 -0.55
C LYS A 53 23.56 1.83 0.76
N ALA A 54 23.89 0.78 1.50
CA ALA A 54 23.25 0.46 2.78
C ALA A 54 23.35 1.60 3.80
N TYR A 55 24.51 2.27 3.87
CA TYR A 55 24.74 3.41 4.76
C TYR A 55 23.89 4.63 4.35
N ILE A 56 23.89 4.98 3.06
CA ILE A 56 23.10 6.11 2.55
C ILE A 56 21.60 5.86 2.71
N ASP A 57 21.14 4.63 2.43
CA ASP A 57 19.73 4.27 2.60
C ASP A 57 19.32 4.29 4.08
N ALA A 58 20.19 3.89 5.01
CA ALA A 58 19.95 4.01 6.45
C ALA A 58 19.84 5.47 6.90
N LEU A 59 20.74 6.33 6.42
CA LEU A 59 20.70 7.77 6.70
C LEU A 59 19.44 8.43 6.12
N ALA A 60 19.04 8.07 4.91
CA ALA A 60 17.81 8.55 4.30
C ALA A 60 16.58 8.18 5.13
N ARG A 61 16.48 6.92 5.59
CA ARG A 61 15.39 6.49 6.48
C ARG A 61 15.36 7.27 7.80
N ALA A 62 16.53 7.50 8.41
CA ALA A 62 16.61 8.28 9.64
C ALA A 62 16.14 9.73 9.44
N ASN A 63 16.53 10.37 8.33
CA ASN A 63 16.08 11.72 7.99
C ASN A 63 14.57 11.77 7.77
N GLU A 64 14.00 10.80 7.06
CA GLU A 64 12.55 10.72 6.82
C GLU A 64 11.77 10.54 8.14
N LEU A 65 12.23 9.66 9.03
CA LEU A 65 11.62 9.48 10.35
C LEU A 65 11.69 10.75 11.20
N PHE A 66 12.82 11.47 11.13
CA PHE A 66 12.97 12.77 11.79
C PHE A 66 11.95 13.79 11.25
N LEU A 67 11.85 13.94 9.93
CA LEU A 67 10.86 14.83 9.31
C LEU A 67 9.44 14.47 9.74
N ILE A 68 9.07 13.19 9.73
CA ILE A 68 7.76 12.72 10.19
C ILE A 68 7.49 13.10 11.65
N ALA A 69 8.48 12.95 12.53
CA ALA A 69 8.34 13.21 13.96
C ALA A 69 8.11 14.69 14.26
N TYR A 70 8.76 15.59 13.52
CA TYR A 70 8.69 17.04 13.72
C TYR A 70 7.73 17.77 12.78
N ALA A 71 7.12 17.05 11.83
CA ALA A 71 6.13 17.63 10.93
C ALA A 71 4.91 18.17 11.69
N GLU A 72 4.57 19.42 11.41
CA GLU A 72 3.41 20.12 11.97
C GLU A 72 2.14 19.78 11.20
N GLU A 73 2.25 19.46 9.92
CA GLU A 73 1.11 19.12 9.08
C GLU A 73 0.39 17.85 9.57
N PRO A 74 -0.95 17.85 9.56
CA PRO A 74 -1.72 16.65 9.87
C PRO A 74 -1.53 15.60 8.78
N ALA A 75 -1.50 14.33 9.19
CA ALA A 75 -1.45 13.25 8.21
C ALA A 75 -2.75 13.19 7.38
N THR A 76 -2.60 13.09 6.06
CA THR A 76 -3.71 13.10 5.09
C THR A 76 -3.93 11.71 4.52
N PHE A 77 -5.19 11.38 4.21
CA PHE A 77 -5.57 10.13 3.54
C PHE A 77 -5.97 10.42 2.10
N SER A 78 -5.57 9.56 1.17
CA SER A 78 -6.02 9.62 -0.23
C SER A 78 -5.98 8.25 -0.91
N VAL A 79 -6.68 8.11 -2.03
CA VAL A 79 -6.34 7.08 -3.03
C VAL A 79 -4.90 7.33 -3.49
N ALA A 80 -4.13 6.26 -3.69
CA ALA A 80 -2.75 6.36 -4.12
C ALA A 80 -2.66 6.86 -5.57
N THR A 81 -1.66 7.70 -5.85
CA THR A 81 -1.27 8.06 -7.21
C THR A 81 -0.01 7.30 -7.63
N PRO A 82 0.40 7.33 -8.91
CA PRO A 82 1.66 6.71 -9.34
C PRO A 82 2.89 7.21 -8.57
N GLU A 83 2.87 8.47 -8.13
CA GLU A 83 3.93 9.09 -7.33
C GLU A 83 4.04 8.50 -5.92
N ASP A 84 2.96 7.91 -5.40
CA ASP A 84 2.91 7.29 -4.08
C ASP A 84 3.49 5.87 -4.07
N VAL A 85 3.54 5.19 -5.23
CA VAL A 85 3.98 3.78 -5.33
C VAL A 85 5.39 3.53 -4.78
N PRO A 86 6.40 4.39 -5.02
CA PRO A 86 7.70 4.26 -4.34
C PRO A 86 7.58 4.31 -2.81
N GLY A 87 6.74 5.18 -2.27
CA GLY A 87 6.50 5.28 -0.83
C GLY A 87 5.81 4.05 -0.26
N ILE A 88 4.87 3.45 -0.99
CA ILE A 88 4.23 2.17 -0.63
C ILE A 88 5.26 1.05 -0.57
N TYR A 89 6.16 0.98 -1.57
CA TYR A 89 7.28 0.04 -1.56
C TYR A 89 8.17 0.22 -0.33
N GLU A 90 8.52 1.47 0.02
CA GLU A 90 9.32 1.77 1.21
C GLU A 90 8.65 1.31 2.51
N VAL A 91 7.33 1.51 2.67
CA VAL A 91 6.58 1.00 3.82
C VAL A 91 6.70 -0.53 3.91
N SER A 92 6.40 -1.23 2.81
CA SER A 92 6.47 -2.69 2.75
C SER A 92 7.89 -3.21 3.02
N ALA A 93 8.90 -2.61 2.41
CA ALA A 93 10.29 -3.00 2.58
C ALA A 93 10.78 -2.74 4.01
N SER A 94 10.27 -1.70 4.68
CA SER A 94 10.63 -1.41 6.09
C SER A 94 10.14 -2.46 7.08
N LEU A 95 9.06 -3.18 6.74
CA LEU A 95 8.46 -4.21 7.59
C LEU A 95 9.00 -5.60 7.30
N TRP A 96 9.15 -5.96 6.01
CA TRP A 96 9.43 -7.34 5.60
C TRP A 96 10.72 -7.50 4.79
N GLY A 97 11.45 -6.41 4.53
CA GLY A 97 12.64 -6.39 3.69
C GLY A 97 12.34 -6.28 2.20
N GLU A 98 13.35 -5.87 1.43
CA GLU A 98 13.21 -5.58 -0.02
C GLU A 98 12.78 -6.80 -0.84
N LEU A 99 13.20 -8.01 -0.44
CA LEU A 99 12.90 -9.26 -1.16
C LEU A 99 11.42 -9.68 -1.03
N LYS A 100 10.73 -9.21 0.00
CA LYS A 100 9.32 -9.52 0.27
C LYS A 100 8.39 -8.35 -0.08
N ALA A 101 8.93 -7.24 -0.57
CA ALA A 101 8.16 -6.09 -1.02
C ALA A 101 7.88 -6.21 -2.52
N THR A 102 6.62 -6.02 -2.93
CA THR A 102 6.27 -5.97 -4.36
C THR A 102 7.05 -4.85 -5.06
N PRO A 103 7.84 -5.15 -6.10
CA PRO A 103 8.63 -4.12 -6.80
C PRO A 103 7.77 -2.98 -7.35
N VAL A 104 8.31 -1.75 -7.32
CA VAL A 104 7.63 -0.53 -7.80
C VAL A 104 7.06 -0.69 -9.21
N ALA A 105 7.85 -1.25 -10.14
CA ALA A 105 7.41 -1.46 -11.52
C ALA A 105 6.17 -2.36 -11.62
N LYS A 106 6.14 -3.45 -10.86
CA LYS A 106 4.98 -4.37 -10.82
C LYS A 106 3.76 -3.69 -10.21
N ARG A 107 3.93 -2.92 -9.14
CA ARG A 107 2.82 -2.21 -8.51
C ARG A 107 2.26 -1.09 -9.40
N LEU A 108 3.10 -0.45 -10.23
CA LEU A 108 2.64 0.46 -11.28
C LEU A 108 1.84 -0.25 -12.38
N GLU A 109 2.15 -1.51 -12.70
CA GLU A 109 1.31 -2.31 -13.61
C GLU A 109 -0.06 -2.62 -12.99
N TRP A 110 -0.09 -2.94 -11.70
CA TRP A 110 -1.34 -3.11 -10.96
C TRP A 110 -2.18 -1.83 -10.96
N TYR A 111 -1.55 -0.68 -10.73
CA TYR A 111 -2.22 0.63 -10.78
C TYR A 111 -2.86 0.89 -12.15
N LYS A 112 -2.18 0.56 -13.26
CA LYS A 112 -2.74 0.72 -14.60
C LYS A 112 -3.98 -0.15 -14.84
N GLN A 113 -4.03 -1.32 -14.22
CA GLN A 113 -5.19 -2.21 -14.30
C GLN A 113 -6.36 -1.68 -13.47
N ASN A 114 -6.09 -1.25 -12.24
CA ASN A 114 -7.09 -0.67 -11.37
C ASN A 114 -6.45 0.41 -10.46
N PRO A 115 -6.68 1.71 -10.77
CA PRO A 115 -6.11 2.83 -10.02
C PRO A 115 -6.62 2.98 -8.57
N GLU A 116 -7.67 2.26 -8.19
CA GLU A 116 -8.40 2.43 -6.93
C GLU A 116 -8.10 1.29 -5.93
N ILE A 117 -7.02 0.52 -6.14
CA ILE A 117 -6.67 -0.61 -5.26
C ILE A 117 -5.82 -0.22 -4.04
N ASP A 118 -5.13 0.92 -4.09
CA ASP A 118 -4.21 1.36 -3.05
C ASP A 118 -4.63 2.69 -2.45
N TYR A 119 -4.52 2.79 -1.14
CA TYR A 119 -4.87 3.95 -0.34
C TYR A 119 -3.69 4.26 0.58
N VAL A 120 -3.36 5.54 0.72
CA VAL A 120 -2.19 5.96 1.49
C VAL A 120 -2.55 6.96 2.57
N VAL A 121 -1.75 6.94 3.64
CA VAL A 121 -1.66 8.06 4.56
C VAL A 121 -0.29 8.71 4.41
N LYS A 122 -0.29 10.01 4.19
CA LYS A 122 0.90 10.83 3.97
C LYS A 122 1.09 11.87 5.05
N LYS A 123 2.34 12.24 5.34
CA LYS A 123 2.71 13.41 6.14
C LYS A 123 3.94 14.04 5.49
N GLU A 124 3.92 15.36 5.23
CA GLU A 124 4.98 16.05 4.47
C GLU A 124 5.26 15.39 3.10
N GLY A 125 4.21 14.90 2.44
CA GLY A 125 4.33 14.18 1.17
C GLY A 125 5.01 12.79 1.26
N ILE A 126 5.36 12.32 2.47
CA ILE A 126 5.94 10.98 2.68
C ILE A 126 4.83 9.99 3.01
N VAL A 127 4.76 8.87 2.28
CA VAL A 127 3.86 7.76 2.58
C VAL A 127 4.29 7.08 3.88
N ILE A 128 3.44 7.19 4.91
CA ILE A 128 3.64 6.61 6.24
C ILE A 128 2.94 5.26 6.37
N GLY A 129 1.83 5.06 5.67
CA GLY A 129 1.12 3.81 5.68
C GLY A 129 0.30 3.66 4.42
N TYR A 130 -0.06 2.42 4.13
CA TYR A 130 -0.95 2.11 3.04
C TYR A 130 -1.94 1.02 3.44
N LEU A 131 -3.07 1.00 2.74
CA LEU A 131 -4.05 -0.06 2.75
C LEU A 131 -4.32 -0.45 1.30
N THR A 132 -4.45 -1.73 1.03
CA THR A 132 -4.80 -2.25 -0.29
C THR A 132 -6.16 -2.94 -0.23
N ILE A 133 -7.07 -2.63 -1.16
CA ILE A 133 -8.27 -3.42 -1.45
C ILE A 133 -8.14 -3.87 -2.90
N MET A 134 -7.70 -5.11 -3.11
CA MET A 134 -7.42 -5.62 -4.43
C MET A 134 -8.50 -6.63 -4.83
N PRO A 135 -9.45 -6.26 -5.71
CA PRO A 135 -10.39 -7.21 -6.27
C PRO A 135 -9.62 -8.17 -7.18
N LEU A 136 -9.73 -9.46 -6.91
CA LEU A 136 -8.95 -10.49 -7.57
C LEU A 136 -9.87 -11.56 -8.14
N LYS A 137 -9.38 -12.26 -9.17
CA LYS A 137 -10.02 -13.51 -9.59
C LYS A 137 -10.04 -14.52 -8.45
N ARG A 138 -11.11 -15.31 -8.38
CA ARG A 138 -11.37 -16.26 -7.30
C ARG A 138 -10.23 -17.26 -7.13
N GLU A 139 -9.73 -17.81 -8.23
CA GLU A 139 -8.64 -18.79 -8.24
C GLU A 139 -7.31 -18.21 -7.71
N VAL A 140 -7.13 -16.89 -7.76
CA VAL A 140 -5.94 -16.19 -7.26
C VAL A 140 -6.06 -15.99 -5.75
N ILE A 141 -7.25 -15.61 -5.26
CA ILE A 141 -7.56 -15.56 -3.82
C ILE A 141 -7.34 -16.93 -3.20
N GLU A 142 -7.87 -18.00 -3.81
CA GLU A 142 -7.71 -19.35 -3.29
C GLU A 142 -6.24 -19.76 -3.20
N GLN A 143 -5.41 -19.41 -4.19
CA GLN A 143 -3.98 -19.68 -4.14
C GLN A 143 -3.25 -18.85 -3.08
N LEU A 144 -3.62 -17.57 -2.88
CA LEU A 144 -3.08 -16.72 -1.81
C LEU A 144 -3.42 -17.29 -0.44
N MET A 145 -4.69 -17.64 -0.22
CA MET A 145 -5.18 -18.23 1.03
C MET A 145 -4.56 -19.61 1.23
N GLN A 146 -4.25 -20.37 0.19
CA GLN A 146 -3.54 -21.64 0.35
C GLN A 146 -2.02 -21.50 0.51
N GLY A 147 -1.50 -20.27 0.50
CA GLY A 147 -0.07 -20.00 0.57
C GLY A 147 0.72 -20.48 -0.64
N ARG A 148 0.04 -20.87 -1.73
CA ARG A 148 0.62 -21.31 -3.01
C ARG A 148 1.09 -20.12 -3.86
N LEU A 149 0.53 -18.94 -3.61
CA LEU A 149 0.88 -17.68 -4.28
C LEU A 149 1.24 -16.63 -3.22
N ARG A 150 2.21 -15.77 -3.49
CA ARG A 150 2.55 -14.62 -2.64
C ARG A 150 2.08 -13.32 -3.26
N GLY A 151 1.87 -12.28 -2.45
CA GLY A 151 1.39 -10.99 -2.94
C GLY A 151 2.23 -10.43 -4.10
N TRP A 152 3.55 -10.60 -4.06
CA TRP A 152 4.44 -10.18 -5.14
C TRP A 152 4.36 -11.03 -6.43
N ASP A 153 3.68 -12.16 -6.41
CA ASP A 153 3.47 -13.04 -7.57
C ASP A 153 2.20 -12.68 -8.36
N ILE A 154 1.28 -11.88 -7.78
CA ILE A 154 0.05 -11.42 -8.44
C ILE A 154 0.39 -10.66 -9.73
N ARG A 155 -0.25 -11.01 -10.84
CA ARG A 155 -0.08 -10.34 -12.13
C ARG A 155 -1.19 -9.32 -12.34
N LYS A 156 -0.97 -8.35 -13.23
CA LYS A 156 -1.99 -7.32 -13.51
C LYS A 156 -3.29 -7.93 -14.04
N GLU A 157 -3.23 -8.99 -14.83
CA GLU A 157 -4.40 -9.65 -15.41
C GLU A 157 -5.27 -10.37 -14.37
N ASP A 158 -4.73 -10.57 -13.16
CA ASP A 158 -5.42 -11.21 -12.05
C ASP A 158 -6.26 -10.19 -11.25
N ILE A 159 -6.03 -8.88 -11.48
CA ILE A 159 -6.70 -7.77 -10.79
C ILE A 159 -7.91 -7.31 -11.61
N LEU A 160 -9.07 -7.30 -10.96
CA LEU A 160 -10.33 -6.91 -11.58
C LEU A 160 -10.57 -5.39 -11.42
N PRO A 161 -11.28 -4.74 -12.35
CA PRO A 161 -11.75 -3.38 -12.15
C PRO A 161 -12.95 -3.34 -11.19
N PHE A 162 -13.18 -2.20 -10.53
CA PHE A 162 -14.41 -1.94 -9.78
C PHE A 162 -15.54 -1.53 -10.72
N ILE A 163 -16.33 -2.50 -11.19
CA ILE A 163 -17.47 -2.28 -12.08
C ILE A 163 -18.79 -2.36 -11.28
N PRO A 164 -19.69 -1.36 -11.39
CA PRO A 164 -21.01 -1.43 -10.76
C PRO A 164 -21.80 -2.67 -11.17
N GLY A 165 -22.46 -3.31 -10.21
CA GLY A 165 -23.24 -4.53 -10.44
C GLY A 165 -22.43 -5.82 -10.57
N GLN A 166 -21.10 -5.74 -10.67
CA GLN A 166 -20.24 -6.93 -10.65
C GLN A 166 -19.90 -7.31 -9.21
N GLU A 167 -20.10 -8.59 -8.88
CA GLU A 167 -19.69 -9.14 -7.59
C GLU A 167 -18.17 -9.32 -7.54
N LEU A 168 -17.56 -8.84 -6.47
CA LEU A 168 -16.12 -8.81 -6.29
C LEU A 168 -15.73 -9.39 -4.94
N GLU A 169 -14.65 -10.16 -4.96
CA GLU A 169 -13.93 -10.62 -3.78
C GLU A 169 -12.57 -9.93 -3.75
N CYS A 170 -12.17 -9.47 -2.57
CA CYS A 170 -11.00 -8.62 -2.42
C CYS A 170 -9.98 -9.25 -1.49
N TYR A 171 -8.72 -9.24 -1.89
CA TYR A 171 -7.60 -9.41 -0.97
C TYR A 171 -7.23 -8.06 -0.36
N THR A 172 -7.07 -8.00 0.96
CA THR A 172 -6.79 -6.77 1.68
C THR A 172 -5.57 -6.88 2.58
N GLY A 173 -4.87 -5.76 2.72
CA GLY A 173 -3.70 -5.64 3.57
C GLY A 173 -3.54 -4.20 4.05
N ILE A 174 -2.99 -4.03 5.24
CA ILE A 174 -2.72 -2.73 5.85
C ILE A 174 -1.32 -2.74 6.46
N ALA A 175 -0.59 -1.65 6.26
CA ALA A 175 0.78 -1.52 6.74
C ALA A 175 1.07 -0.07 7.16
N VAL A 176 1.85 0.08 8.22
CA VAL A 176 2.39 1.36 8.67
C VAL A 176 3.91 1.21 8.76
N ARG A 177 4.63 2.22 8.28
CA ARG A 177 6.09 2.28 8.19
C ARG A 177 6.73 1.93 9.54
N ALA A 178 7.75 1.09 9.51
CA ALA A 178 8.50 0.76 10.73
C ALA A 178 9.21 2.00 11.30
N GLY A 179 9.26 2.10 12.63
CA GLY A 179 10.01 3.14 13.35
C GLY A 179 9.32 4.50 13.48
N VAL A 180 8.11 4.69 12.93
CA VAL A 180 7.36 5.93 13.16
C VAL A 180 6.81 5.98 14.58
N TYR A 181 6.80 7.18 15.17
CA TYR A 181 6.18 7.40 16.48
C TYR A 181 4.65 7.23 16.37
N ARG A 182 4.07 6.43 17.27
CA ARG A 182 2.62 6.16 17.36
C ARG A 182 2.00 5.61 16.06
N PRO A 183 2.48 4.45 15.57
CA PRO A 183 2.00 3.85 14.32
C PRO A 183 0.48 3.60 14.31
N GLU A 184 -0.13 3.36 15.48
CA GLU A 184 -1.56 3.14 15.65
C GLU A 184 -2.42 4.31 15.14
N LYS A 185 -1.91 5.56 15.28
CA LYS A 185 -2.63 6.75 14.79
C LYS A 185 -2.76 6.77 13.28
N TYR A 186 -1.73 6.33 12.56
CA TYR A 186 -1.73 6.27 11.10
C TYR A 186 -2.59 5.10 10.61
N GLY A 187 -2.54 3.96 11.30
CA GLY A 187 -3.44 2.83 11.07
C GLY A 187 -4.91 3.26 11.22
N MET A 188 -5.25 3.95 12.30
CA MET A 188 -6.61 4.51 12.49
C MET A 188 -6.99 5.51 11.41
N ARG A 189 -6.05 6.35 10.94
CA ARG A 189 -6.31 7.29 9.84
C ARG A 189 -6.61 6.57 8.53
N LEU A 190 -5.88 5.50 8.21
CA LEU A 190 -6.16 4.63 7.07
C LEU A 190 -7.57 4.02 7.17
N LEU A 191 -7.92 3.47 8.35
CA LEU A 191 -9.23 2.87 8.58
C LEU A 191 -10.36 3.90 8.49
N ALA A 192 -10.19 5.10 9.07
CA ALA A 192 -11.18 6.16 8.97
C ALA A 192 -11.38 6.63 7.52
N GLY A 193 -10.31 6.66 6.72
CA GLY A 193 -10.36 6.97 5.30
C GLY A 193 -11.07 5.89 4.49
N ILE A 194 -10.69 4.62 4.70
CA ILE A 194 -11.27 3.51 3.95
C ILE A 194 -12.76 3.31 4.25
N ILE A 195 -13.22 3.58 5.48
CA ILE A 195 -14.64 3.53 5.82
C ILE A 195 -15.46 4.50 4.95
N ARG A 196 -14.98 5.73 4.75
CA ARG A 196 -15.64 6.70 3.87
C ARG A 196 -15.61 6.24 2.42
N HIS A 197 -14.48 5.72 1.98
CA HIS A 197 -14.33 5.26 0.61
C HIS A 197 -15.19 4.01 0.30
N LEU A 198 -15.33 3.10 1.26
CA LEU A 198 -16.24 1.98 1.16
C LEU A 198 -17.71 2.45 1.05
N GLU A 199 -18.11 3.52 1.75
CA GLU A 199 -19.43 4.13 1.55
C GLU A 199 -19.61 4.63 0.11
N GLU A 200 -18.62 5.34 -0.44
CA GLU A 200 -18.61 5.80 -1.84
C GLU A 200 -18.69 4.65 -2.85
N MET A 201 -17.96 3.55 -2.61
CA MET A 201 -18.05 2.34 -3.42
C MET A 201 -19.46 1.74 -3.40
N GLY A 202 -20.08 1.68 -2.22
CA GLY A 202 -21.46 1.22 -2.08
C GLY A 202 -22.43 2.11 -2.87
N GLU A 203 -22.29 3.43 -2.78
CA GLU A 203 -23.13 4.38 -3.53
C GLU A 203 -23.00 4.27 -5.06
N ARG A 204 -21.82 3.85 -5.53
CA ARG A 204 -21.54 3.56 -6.94
C ARG A 204 -22.07 2.19 -7.39
N GLY A 205 -22.60 1.38 -6.48
CA GLY A 205 -23.10 0.04 -6.79
C GLY A 205 -21.99 -1.00 -6.97
N ILE A 206 -20.80 -0.78 -6.41
CA ILE A 206 -19.73 -1.79 -6.37
C ILE A 206 -20.14 -2.88 -5.37
N LEU A 207 -20.24 -4.13 -5.83
CA LEU A 207 -20.75 -5.24 -5.03
C LEU A 207 -19.61 -6.05 -4.41
N LEU A 208 -19.13 -5.63 -3.24
CA LEU A 208 -18.14 -6.36 -2.46
C LEU A 208 -18.80 -7.50 -1.68
N LYS A 209 -18.35 -8.74 -1.94
CA LYS A 209 -18.85 -9.95 -1.26
C LYS A 209 -18.01 -10.33 -0.07
N ARG A 210 -16.69 -10.35 -0.24
CA ARG A 210 -15.76 -10.85 0.78
C ARG A 210 -14.45 -10.09 0.75
N PHE A 211 -13.88 -9.89 1.94
CA PHE A 211 -12.49 -9.51 2.10
C PHE A 211 -11.69 -10.67 2.67
N TYR A 212 -10.49 -10.87 2.13
CA TYR A 212 -9.54 -11.88 2.53
C TYR A 212 -8.27 -11.20 3.03
N ALA A 213 -7.78 -11.63 4.19
CA ALA A 213 -6.56 -11.10 4.79
C ALA A 213 -5.71 -12.23 5.36
N VAL A 214 -4.40 -11.97 5.48
CA VAL A 214 -3.46 -12.84 6.19
C VAL A 214 -2.62 -12.02 7.15
N SER A 215 -2.26 -12.59 8.29
CA SER A 215 -1.35 -11.95 9.25
C SER A 215 -0.57 -12.99 10.05
N ASP A 216 0.68 -12.66 10.35
CA ASP A 216 1.55 -13.35 11.31
C ASP A 216 1.96 -12.45 12.49
N THR A 217 1.54 -11.17 12.47
CA THR A 217 1.84 -10.21 13.54
C THR A 217 0.72 -10.15 14.58
N PRO A 218 1.02 -9.98 15.88
CA PRO A 218 0.01 -9.79 16.92
C PRO A 218 -0.93 -8.61 16.63
N GLU A 219 -0.40 -7.52 16.08
CA GLU A 219 -1.16 -6.31 15.73
C GLU A 219 -2.15 -6.58 14.60
N GLY A 220 -1.71 -7.23 13.52
CA GLY A 220 -2.57 -7.56 12.38
C GLY A 220 -3.64 -8.60 12.75
N ILE A 221 -3.32 -9.55 13.63
CA ILE A 221 -4.29 -10.51 14.19
C ILE A 221 -5.36 -9.78 14.99
N ARG A 222 -4.96 -8.90 15.94
CA ARG A 222 -5.90 -8.10 16.74
C ARG A 222 -6.77 -7.21 15.86
N LEU A 223 -6.17 -6.58 14.84
CA LEU A 223 -6.89 -5.72 13.92
C LEU A 223 -7.93 -6.49 13.10
N SER A 224 -7.57 -7.64 12.54
CA SER A 224 -8.48 -8.47 11.75
C SER A 224 -9.71 -8.87 12.58
N LYS A 225 -9.50 -9.37 13.80
CA LYS A 225 -10.58 -9.71 14.74
C LYS A 225 -11.41 -8.48 15.12
N GLY A 226 -10.77 -7.35 15.41
CA GLY A 226 -11.45 -6.10 15.77
C GLY A 226 -12.30 -5.50 14.66
N LEU A 227 -11.95 -5.75 13.39
CA LEU A 227 -12.75 -5.36 12.23
C LEU A 227 -13.90 -6.34 11.94
N GLY A 228 -13.97 -7.47 12.65
CA GLY A 228 -15.02 -8.48 12.48
C GLY A 228 -14.68 -9.55 11.45
N PHE A 229 -13.40 -9.72 11.08
CA PHE A 229 -13.01 -10.88 10.29
C PHE A 229 -13.08 -12.15 11.15
N GLU A 230 -13.52 -13.23 10.53
CA GLU A 230 -13.52 -14.58 11.09
C GLU A 230 -12.23 -15.30 10.69
N GLU A 231 -11.73 -16.17 11.57
CA GLU A 231 -10.59 -17.02 11.23
C GLU A 231 -10.99 -18.02 10.14
N TYR A 232 -10.15 -18.12 9.13
CA TYR A 232 -10.24 -19.12 8.07
C TYR A 232 -9.19 -20.20 8.32
N PRO A 233 -9.53 -21.50 8.21
CA PRO A 233 -8.58 -22.57 8.46
C PRO A 233 -7.32 -22.40 7.61
N PRO A 234 -6.12 -22.37 8.23
CA PRO A 234 -4.89 -22.21 7.47
C PRO A 234 -4.66 -23.43 6.59
N ALA A 235 -4.16 -23.22 5.38
CA ALA A 235 -3.74 -24.33 4.55
C ALA A 235 -2.57 -25.12 5.21
N PRO A 236 -2.48 -26.44 4.97
CA PRO A 236 -1.37 -27.24 5.50
C PRO A 236 -0.01 -26.62 5.17
N GLY A 237 0.80 -26.37 6.20
CA GLY A 237 2.13 -25.74 6.07
C GLY A 237 2.13 -24.21 5.98
N SER A 238 0.97 -23.54 6.06
CA SER A 238 0.91 -22.08 6.16
C SER A 238 1.38 -21.60 7.54
N THR A 239 2.30 -20.64 7.55
CA THR A 239 2.74 -19.93 8.77
C THR A 239 1.88 -18.69 9.08
N PHE A 240 0.98 -18.31 8.18
CA PHE A 240 0.10 -17.16 8.34
C PHE A 240 -1.28 -17.57 8.82
N GLN A 241 -1.83 -16.81 9.77
CA GLN A 241 -3.26 -16.87 10.10
C GLN A 241 -4.05 -16.19 8.99
N GLN A 242 -5.21 -16.75 8.70
CA GLN A 242 -6.03 -16.40 7.56
C GLN A 242 -7.38 -15.92 8.04
N TYR A 243 -7.92 -14.93 7.34
CA TYR A 243 -9.11 -14.22 7.77
C TYR A 243 -10.04 -13.96 6.61
N ILE A 244 -11.34 -14.08 6.87
CA ILE A 244 -12.41 -13.78 5.93
C ILE A 244 -13.41 -12.83 6.59
N LEU A 245 -13.80 -11.78 5.87
CA LEU A 245 -14.92 -10.92 6.24
C LEU A 245 -15.99 -11.06 5.15
N ASP A 246 -17.04 -11.81 5.46
CA ASP A 246 -18.21 -11.94 4.60
C ASP A 246 -19.10 -10.71 4.76
N VAL A 247 -19.19 -9.90 3.70
CA VAL A 247 -19.81 -8.58 3.76
C VAL A 247 -21.30 -8.67 4.02
N GLU A 248 -21.97 -9.70 3.50
CA GLU A 248 -23.40 -9.89 3.69
C GLU A 248 -23.70 -10.25 5.14
N ARG A 249 -23.00 -11.25 5.67
CA ARG A 249 -23.24 -11.80 7.02
C ARG A 249 -22.72 -10.91 8.15
N ALA A 250 -21.65 -10.16 7.92
CA ALA A 250 -20.98 -9.43 8.99
C ALA A 250 -21.82 -8.24 9.50
N THR A 251 -21.92 -8.10 10.82
CA THR A 251 -22.64 -7.02 11.51
C THR A 251 -21.70 -5.94 12.07
N THR A 252 -20.41 -6.00 11.73
CA THR A 252 -19.39 -5.06 12.21
C THR A 252 -19.72 -3.61 11.83
N PRO A 253 -19.53 -2.63 12.74
CA PRO A 253 -19.66 -1.20 12.43
C PRO A 253 -18.79 -0.75 11.25
N PHE A 254 -17.68 -1.46 10.99
CA PHE A 254 -16.77 -1.18 9.88
C PHE A 254 -17.48 -1.19 8.51
N LEU A 255 -18.45 -2.09 8.31
CA LEU A 255 -19.17 -2.24 7.04
C LEU A 255 -20.48 -1.45 6.98
N THR A 256 -20.92 -0.84 8.08
CA THR A 256 -22.18 -0.10 8.11
C THR A 256 -22.25 1.00 7.04
N PRO A 257 -21.21 1.84 6.85
CA PRO A 257 -21.25 2.89 5.84
C PRO A 257 -21.33 2.35 4.40
N TYR A 258 -20.60 1.27 4.08
CA TYR A 258 -20.71 0.57 2.80
C TYR A 258 -22.14 0.08 2.53
N LYS A 259 -22.72 -0.67 3.48
CA LYS A 259 -24.08 -1.23 3.35
C LYS A 259 -25.11 -0.12 3.14
N ARG A 260 -24.97 0.99 3.85
CA ARG A 260 -25.82 2.18 3.69
C ARG A 260 -25.67 2.81 2.30
N GLY A 261 -24.43 2.96 1.80
CA GLY A 261 -24.17 3.42 0.43
C GLY A 261 -24.83 2.52 -0.61
N LEU A 262 -24.69 1.21 -0.46
CA LEU A 262 -25.29 0.23 -1.37
C LEU A 262 -26.82 0.26 -1.38
N GLN A 263 -27.45 0.43 -0.22
CA GLN A 263 -28.90 0.63 -0.13
C GLN A 263 -29.37 1.90 -0.87
N ARG A 264 -28.59 2.99 -0.81
CA ARG A 264 -28.90 4.21 -1.57
C ARG A 264 -28.81 3.97 -3.07
N TYR A 265 -27.80 3.25 -3.53
CA TYR A 265 -27.67 2.84 -4.93
C TYR A 265 -28.90 2.03 -5.40
N GLN A 266 -29.26 0.99 -4.65
CA GLN A 266 -30.39 0.11 -4.96
C GLN A 266 -31.73 0.85 -5.06
N ARG A 267 -31.98 1.81 -4.17
CA ARG A 267 -33.21 2.63 -4.24
C ARG A 267 -33.26 3.47 -5.52
N ARG A 268 -32.14 4.09 -5.92
CA ARG A 268 -32.06 4.91 -7.13
C ARG A 268 -32.32 4.09 -8.39
N THR A 269 -31.79 2.87 -8.46
CA THR A 269 -31.97 2.00 -9.63
C THR A 269 -33.39 1.42 -9.72
N MET A 270 -34.02 1.09 -8.58
CA MET A 270 -35.42 0.63 -8.55
C MET A 270 -36.42 1.73 -8.98
N THR A 271 -36.19 2.99 -8.62
CA THR A 271 -37.07 4.11 -9.04
C THR A 271 -36.87 4.51 -10.50
N SER A 272 -35.77 4.10 -11.13
CA SER A 272 -35.41 4.48 -12.50
C SER A 272 -35.77 3.42 -13.56
N GLN A 273 -36.36 2.29 -13.19
CA GLN A 273 -36.93 1.37 -14.18
C GLN A 273 -38.23 1.96 -14.73
N PRO A 274 -38.33 2.24 -16.04
CA PRO A 274 -39.59 2.66 -16.65
C PRO A 274 -40.63 1.58 -16.38
N GLY A 275 -41.83 1.98 -15.96
CA GLY A 275 -42.97 1.08 -15.87
C GLY A 275 -43.13 0.32 -17.18
N ASP A 276 -43.28 -1.00 -17.06
CA ASP A 276 -43.59 -1.90 -18.16
C ASP A 276 -44.76 -1.33 -18.99
N PRO A 277 -44.58 -0.97 -20.28
CA PRO A 277 -45.64 -0.46 -21.12
C PRO A 277 -46.71 -1.52 -21.47
N SER A 278 -46.57 -2.78 -21.03
CA SER A 278 -47.40 -3.91 -21.49
C SER A 278 -48.77 -4.05 -20.80
N LEU A 279 -49.37 -2.97 -20.27
CA LEU A 279 -50.72 -3.00 -19.70
C LEU A 279 -51.75 -2.10 -20.41
N ASP A 280 -51.46 -1.62 -21.61
CA ASP A 280 -52.43 -0.95 -22.49
C ASP A 280 -52.53 -1.65 -23.86
N GLU A 281 -53.02 -2.90 -23.91
CA GLU A 281 -53.72 -3.49 -25.07
C GLU A 281 -54.86 -4.42 -24.63
#